data_AF-G4YGA3-F1
#
_entry.id   AF-G4YGA3-F1
#
_cell.length_a   1.000
_cell.length_b   1.000
_cell.length_c   1.000
_cell.angle_alpha   90.00
_cell.angle_beta   90.00
_cell.angle_gamma   90.00
#
_symmetry.space_group_name_H-M   'P 1'
#
loop_
_entity.id
_entity.type
_entity.pdbx_description
1 polymer ?
#
loop_
_entity_poly.entity_id
_entity_poly.type
_entity_poly.pdbx_seq_one_letter_code
_entity_poly.pdbx_strand_id
1 'polypeptide(L)'
;MAFASSAVETLRPMKPVSPASATQPKRRPGAAPSSVKDRTVVVFDWDDTLCPSSWLHAQDLLPKFRGHQISVTPAQREVLALIGAHVARLLQKAVAYGPVFVVTAAEYGWVEMSAALYLPAVQSILALPDVHIVSARSWYEQTYGLGGDSATWKQEVMQLIARKCFAAAASQETVVNGARAYSRDPTAPQDAYFNFLSIGDSMAERDACYAAVQNVSRTFAKTLKFVEHPNAEEVLQQVELTHDSFEQMCGWDNNLDLRLSRAQLAELRGSPI
;
A
#
# COMPACT_ATOMS: atom_id res chain seq x y z
N MET A 1 46.98 -27.25 -6.22
CA MET A 1 47.44 -27.67 -4.89
C MET A 1 46.26 -27.59 -3.94
N ALA A 2 45.94 -28.69 -3.28
CA ALA A 2 44.97 -28.77 -2.19
C ALA A 2 45.59 -28.24 -0.88
N PHE A 3 44.74 -27.78 0.05
CA PHE A 3 44.75 -27.85 1.54
C PHE A 3 43.72 -26.79 2.03
N ALA A 4 42.49 -27.15 2.43
CA ALA A 4 42.01 -27.45 3.81
C ALA A 4 42.16 -26.27 4.80
N SER A 5 41.33 -25.98 5.81
CA SER A 5 39.98 -26.35 6.30
C SER A 5 39.85 -25.69 7.72
N SER A 6 38.62 -25.50 8.20
CA SER A 6 38.17 -25.14 9.57
C SER A 6 38.16 -23.65 9.94
N ALA A 7 37.16 -23.11 10.65
CA ALA A 7 36.32 -23.72 11.67
C ALA A 7 34.85 -23.26 11.63
N VAL A 8 33.94 -24.24 11.73
CA VAL A 8 32.53 -24.09 12.12
C VAL A 8 32.38 -24.89 13.41
N GLU A 9 31.99 -24.25 14.51
CA GLU A 9 31.72 -24.91 15.78
C GLU A 9 30.21 -24.87 16.09
N THR A 10 29.56 -25.97 15.71
CA THR A 10 28.47 -26.71 16.38
C THR A 10 27.52 -26.02 17.37
N LEU A 11 26.23 -26.02 17.01
CA LEU A 11 25.10 -26.22 17.94
C LEU A 11 24.35 -27.51 17.56
N ARG A 12 24.02 -28.32 18.56
CA ARG A 12 23.61 -29.73 18.48
C ARG A 12 22.20 -29.94 17.90
N PRO A 13 21.92 -31.08 17.23
CA PRO A 13 20.59 -31.42 16.72
C PRO A 13 19.66 -31.98 17.81
N MET A 14 18.42 -31.49 17.87
CA MET A 14 17.33 -32.13 18.60
C MET A 14 16.71 -33.28 17.79
N LYS A 15 16.19 -34.30 18.49
CA LYS A 15 15.71 -35.58 17.97
C LYS A 15 14.51 -35.46 17.02
N PRO A 16 14.33 -36.40 16.06
CA PRO A 16 13.18 -36.41 15.17
C PRO A 16 11.93 -36.90 15.89
N VAL A 17 10.83 -36.15 15.74
CA VAL A 17 9.48 -36.58 16.12
C VAL A 17 8.78 -37.10 14.86
N SER A 18 8.26 -38.33 14.94
CA SER A 18 7.52 -39.03 13.89
C SER A 18 6.28 -38.26 13.38
N PRO A 19 5.82 -38.53 12.15
CA PRO A 19 4.78 -37.74 11.50
C PRO A 19 3.41 -38.02 12.13
N ALA A 20 2.86 -37.05 12.86
CA ALA A 20 1.43 -37.02 13.12
C ALA A 20 0.71 -36.67 11.81
N SER A 21 -0.25 -37.50 11.39
CA SER A 21 -1.02 -37.28 10.18
C SER A 21 -1.79 -35.96 10.30
N ALA A 22 -1.42 -34.95 9.51
CA ALA A 22 -2.23 -33.77 9.32
C ALA A 22 -3.49 -34.16 8.57
N THR A 23 -4.62 -34.29 9.27
CA THR A 23 -5.94 -34.35 8.66
C THR A 23 -6.15 -33.07 7.85
N GLN A 24 -6.22 -33.20 6.52
CA GLN A 24 -6.64 -32.11 5.65
C GLN A 24 -8.04 -31.62 6.06
N PRO A 25 -8.29 -30.30 6.13
CA PRO A 25 -9.65 -29.81 6.28
C PRO A 25 -10.44 -30.15 5.02
N LYS A 26 -11.51 -30.93 5.19
CA LYS A 26 -12.47 -31.28 4.12
C LYS A 26 -13.06 -29.98 3.54
N ARG A 27 -12.73 -29.66 2.29
CA ARG A 27 -13.42 -28.63 1.51
C ARG A 27 -14.91 -28.98 1.42
N ARG A 28 -15.78 -28.11 1.94
CA ARG A 28 -17.21 -28.17 1.65
C ARG A 28 -17.43 -27.71 0.19
N PRO A 29 -18.10 -28.50 -0.66
CA PRO A 29 -18.48 -28.04 -1.99
C PRO A 29 -19.71 -27.14 -1.85
N GLY A 30 -19.63 -25.87 -2.27
CA GLY A 30 -20.85 -25.06 -2.41
C GLY A 30 -20.80 -23.55 -2.19
N ALA A 31 -19.64 -22.92 -1.98
CA ALA A 31 -19.55 -21.45 -1.99
C ALA A 31 -18.65 -21.00 -3.14
N ALA A 32 -19.21 -20.25 -4.09
CA ALA A 32 -18.39 -19.50 -5.03
C ALA A 32 -17.52 -18.53 -4.20
N PRO A 33 -16.18 -18.55 -4.32
CA PRO A 33 -15.35 -17.62 -3.58
C PRO A 33 -15.64 -16.22 -4.12
N SER A 34 -16.17 -15.32 -3.30
CA SER A 34 -16.00 -13.89 -3.59
C SER A 34 -14.50 -13.68 -3.62
N SER A 35 -14.00 -13.33 -4.81
CA SER A 35 -12.58 -13.29 -5.06
C SER A 35 -11.96 -12.25 -4.10
N VAL A 36 -10.70 -12.42 -3.72
CA VAL A 36 -9.98 -11.44 -2.88
C VAL A 36 -10.10 -10.01 -3.46
N LYS A 37 -10.36 -9.91 -4.78
CA LYS A 37 -10.56 -8.68 -5.54
C LYS A 37 -11.82 -7.89 -5.18
N ASP A 38 -12.84 -8.52 -4.59
CA ASP A 38 -14.09 -7.83 -4.25
C ASP A 38 -14.09 -7.33 -2.78
N ARG A 39 -12.97 -7.51 -2.07
CA ARG A 39 -12.85 -7.28 -0.62
C ARG A 39 -11.61 -6.48 -0.23
N THR A 40 -10.90 -5.90 -1.18
CA THR A 40 -9.67 -5.16 -0.92
C THR A 40 -9.87 -3.69 -1.26
N VAL A 41 -9.41 -2.82 -0.37
CA VAL A 41 -9.26 -1.38 -0.62
C VAL A 41 -7.78 -1.07 -0.47
N VAL A 42 -7.23 -0.36 -1.44
CA VAL A 42 -5.79 -0.08 -1.52
C VAL A 42 -5.56 1.41 -1.36
N VAL A 43 -4.60 1.79 -0.53
CA VAL A 43 -4.16 3.16 -0.31
C VAL A 43 -2.68 3.24 -0.65
N PHE A 44 -2.31 4.17 -1.51
CA PHE A 44 -0.93 4.55 -1.78
C PHE A 44 -0.69 5.97 -1.29
N ASP A 45 0.45 6.21 -0.67
CA ASP A 45 1.01 7.55 -0.63
C ASP A 45 1.47 7.99 -2.03
N TRP A 46 1.58 9.30 -2.23
CA TRP A 46 2.13 9.86 -3.45
C TRP A 46 3.61 10.23 -3.29
N ASP A 47 3.89 11.16 -2.38
CA ASP A 47 5.23 11.72 -2.15
C ASP A 47 6.17 10.65 -1.59
N ASP A 48 7.38 10.61 -2.11
CA ASP A 48 8.44 9.63 -1.79
C ASP A 48 8.04 8.15 -1.88
N THR A 49 6.88 7.86 -2.49
CA THR A 49 6.32 6.51 -2.64
C THR A 49 6.08 6.18 -4.11
N LEU A 50 5.18 6.91 -4.78
CA LEU A 50 4.93 6.78 -6.22
C LEU A 50 5.65 7.89 -7.00
N CYS A 51 5.67 9.10 -6.45
CA CYS A 51 6.40 10.25 -6.96
C CYS A 51 7.76 10.35 -6.25
N PRO A 52 8.88 10.44 -6.98
CA PRO A 52 10.20 10.55 -6.37
C PRO A 52 10.48 11.99 -5.87
N SER A 53 9.64 12.54 -5.00
CA SER A 53 9.64 13.96 -4.60
C SER A 53 10.96 14.45 -3.97
N SER A 54 11.60 13.65 -3.13
CA SER A 54 12.91 13.94 -2.53
C SER A 54 14.02 13.96 -3.59
N TRP A 55 13.97 13.04 -4.55
CA TRP A 55 14.89 13.07 -5.68
C TRP A 55 14.63 14.30 -6.57
N LEU A 56 13.36 14.62 -6.86
CA LEU A 56 12.99 15.84 -7.60
C LEU A 56 13.50 17.10 -6.89
N HIS A 57 13.39 17.16 -5.56
CA HIS A 57 13.95 18.25 -4.77
C HIS A 57 15.47 18.34 -4.90
N ALA A 58 16.18 17.20 -4.75
CA ALA A 58 17.62 17.13 -4.89
C ALA A 58 18.13 17.50 -6.30
N GLN A 59 17.27 17.42 -7.31
CA GLN A 59 17.55 17.80 -8.69
C GLN A 59 17.11 19.25 -9.03
N ASP A 60 16.64 20.04 -8.06
CA ASP A 60 16.02 21.38 -8.23
C ASP A 60 14.88 21.38 -9.28
N LEU A 61 14.10 20.29 -9.32
CA LEU A 61 13.00 20.14 -10.28
C LEU A 61 11.67 20.62 -9.70
N LEU A 62 11.50 20.80 -8.39
CA LEU A 62 10.19 21.16 -7.81
C LEU A 62 9.69 22.54 -8.25
N PRO A 63 8.41 22.68 -8.66
CA PRO A 63 7.84 23.97 -9.02
C PRO A 63 7.73 24.91 -7.82
N LYS A 64 8.45 26.03 -7.87
CA LYS A 64 8.41 27.10 -6.86
C LYS A 64 7.08 27.88 -6.82
N PHE A 65 6.33 27.90 -7.92
CA PHE A 65 5.03 28.56 -8.03
C PHE A 65 4.23 27.96 -9.20
N ARG A 66 2.91 28.20 -9.22
CA ARG A 66 2.02 27.71 -10.28
C ARG A 66 2.42 28.28 -11.64
N GLY A 67 2.65 27.39 -12.61
CA GLY A 67 3.08 27.79 -13.97
C GLY A 67 4.60 27.99 -14.13
N HIS A 68 5.40 27.73 -13.09
CA HIS A 68 6.86 27.69 -13.21
C HIS A 68 7.27 26.63 -14.25
N GLN A 69 8.00 27.06 -15.28
CA GLN A 69 8.54 26.18 -16.32
C GLN A 69 9.73 25.40 -15.76
N ILE A 70 9.62 24.08 -15.71
CA ILE A 70 10.68 23.18 -15.26
C ILE A 70 11.38 22.59 -16.48
N SER A 71 12.70 22.79 -16.56
CA SER A 71 13.53 22.21 -17.62
C SER A 71 14.10 20.88 -17.16
N VAL A 72 13.43 19.79 -17.51
CA VAL A 72 13.96 18.43 -17.28
C VAL A 72 15.01 18.11 -18.35
N THR A 73 16.15 17.53 -17.97
CA THR A 73 17.17 17.06 -18.93
C THR A 73 16.75 15.73 -19.58
N PRO A 74 17.35 15.31 -20.71
CA PRO A 74 17.07 14.00 -21.31
C PRO A 74 17.30 12.83 -20.35
N ALA A 75 18.41 12.83 -19.60
CA ALA A 75 18.72 11.79 -18.63
C ALA A 75 17.71 11.73 -17.46
N GLN A 76 17.31 12.89 -16.94
CA GLN A 76 16.26 12.95 -15.91
C GLN A 76 14.91 12.46 -16.44
N ARG A 77 14.58 12.78 -17.71
CA ARG A 77 13.37 12.27 -18.37
C ARG A 77 13.36 10.75 -18.49
N GLU A 78 14.50 10.14 -18.82
CA GLU A 78 14.61 8.68 -18.92
C GLU A 78 14.35 8.00 -17.57
N VAL A 79 14.95 8.52 -16.49
CA VAL A 79 14.71 8.05 -15.12
C VAL A 79 13.23 8.17 -14.74
N LEU A 80 12.63 9.34 -14.97
CA LEU A 80 11.23 9.60 -14.67
C LEU A 80 10.27 8.74 -15.49
N ALA A 81 10.57 8.52 -16.78
CA ALA A 81 9.78 7.66 -17.65
C ALA A 81 9.81 6.20 -17.16
N LEU A 82 10.96 5.71 -16.71
CA LEU A 82 11.10 4.37 -16.16
C LEU A 82 10.28 4.19 -14.87
N ILE A 83 10.39 5.12 -13.93
CA ILE A 83 9.58 5.14 -12.70
C ILE A 83 8.09 5.21 -13.07
N GLY A 84 7.71 6.13 -13.95
CA GLY A 84 6.32 6.32 -14.37
C GLY A 84 5.71 5.07 -14.99
N ALA A 85 6.47 4.32 -15.79
CA ALA A 85 6.02 3.05 -16.34
C ALA A 85 5.76 1.99 -15.24
N HIS A 86 6.62 1.91 -14.22
CA HIS A 86 6.46 0.95 -13.12
C HIS A 86 5.29 1.31 -12.20
N VAL A 87 5.14 2.60 -11.89
CA VAL A 87 4.01 3.12 -11.11
C VAL A 87 2.69 2.85 -11.85
N ALA A 88 2.64 3.10 -13.15
CA ALA A 88 1.44 2.83 -13.96
C ALA A 88 1.08 1.34 -13.92
N ARG A 89 2.05 0.43 -14.07
CA ARG A 89 1.83 -1.03 -13.95
C ARG A 89 1.30 -1.40 -12.56
N LEU A 90 1.90 -0.87 -11.49
CA LEU A 90 1.48 -1.15 -10.11
C LEU A 90 0.04 -0.68 -9.85
N LEU A 91 -0.28 0.56 -10.20
CA LEU A 91 -1.64 1.10 -10.01
C LEU A 91 -2.67 0.33 -10.84
N GLN A 92 -2.34 -0.01 -12.09
CA GLN A 92 -3.23 -0.82 -12.93
C GLN A 92 -3.45 -2.23 -12.36
N LYS A 93 -2.41 -2.84 -11.80
CA LYS A 93 -2.54 -4.10 -11.06
C LYS A 93 -3.44 -3.92 -9.84
N ALA A 94 -3.25 -2.86 -9.05
CA ALA A 94 -4.03 -2.59 -7.84
C ALA A 94 -5.53 -2.41 -8.11
N VAL A 95 -5.89 -1.70 -9.18
CA VAL A 95 -7.29 -1.53 -9.63
C VAL A 95 -7.98 -2.88 -9.89
N ALA A 96 -7.24 -3.89 -10.34
CA ALA A 96 -7.80 -5.24 -10.55
C ALA A 96 -8.14 -5.99 -9.25
N TYR A 97 -7.80 -5.44 -8.07
CA TYR A 97 -8.10 -6.00 -6.75
C TYR A 97 -9.09 -5.15 -5.94
N GLY A 98 -9.52 -3.98 -6.44
CA GLY A 98 -10.48 -3.12 -5.77
C GLY A 98 -10.17 -1.63 -5.94
N PRO A 99 -10.94 -0.74 -5.29
CA PRO A 99 -10.73 0.70 -5.40
C PRO A 99 -9.38 1.11 -4.82
N VAL A 100 -8.73 2.04 -5.50
CA VAL A 100 -7.41 2.56 -5.17
C VAL A 100 -7.53 4.02 -4.75
N PHE A 101 -6.93 4.38 -3.62
CA PHE A 101 -6.85 5.74 -3.13
C PHE A 101 -5.40 6.21 -3.13
N VAL A 102 -5.11 7.30 -3.82
CA VAL A 102 -3.82 7.99 -3.75
C VAL A 102 -3.94 9.14 -2.76
N VAL A 103 -3.30 9.00 -1.60
CA VAL A 103 -3.45 9.91 -0.45
C VAL A 103 -2.16 10.65 -0.17
N THR A 104 -2.13 11.96 -0.41
CA THR A 104 -0.97 12.82 -0.16
C THR A 104 -1.17 13.76 1.02
N ALA A 105 -0.09 14.14 1.71
CA ALA A 105 -0.08 15.24 2.68
C ALA A 105 0.17 16.63 2.04
N ALA A 106 0.39 16.69 0.73
CA ALA A 106 0.47 17.93 -0.03
C ALA A 106 -0.92 18.53 -0.28
N GLU A 107 -0.95 19.74 -0.84
CA GLU A 107 -2.19 20.44 -1.18
C GLU A 107 -2.96 19.79 -2.34
N TYR A 108 -4.25 20.06 -2.41
CA TYR A 108 -5.11 19.64 -3.52
C TYR A 108 -4.55 20.08 -4.88
N GLY A 109 -4.56 19.16 -5.86
CA GLY A 109 -4.02 19.38 -7.20
C GLY A 109 -2.54 19.03 -7.37
N TRP A 110 -1.81 18.77 -6.28
CA TRP A 110 -0.40 18.38 -6.32
C TRP A 110 -0.15 17.08 -7.10
N VAL A 111 -0.96 16.04 -6.86
CA VAL A 111 -0.80 14.72 -7.47
C VAL A 111 -0.97 14.82 -8.98
N GLU A 112 -2.04 15.47 -9.44
CA GLU A 112 -2.37 15.62 -10.85
C GLU A 112 -1.31 16.45 -11.59
N MET A 113 -0.89 17.57 -10.99
CA MET A 113 0.13 18.43 -11.57
C MET A 113 1.48 17.71 -11.67
N SER A 114 1.93 17.07 -10.58
CA SER A 114 3.23 16.38 -10.55
C SER A 114 3.23 15.14 -11.45
N ALA A 115 2.12 14.40 -11.56
CA ALA A 115 1.96 13.32 -12.52
C ALA A 115 2.05 13.83 -13.96
N ALA A 116 1.36 14.91 -14.31
CA ALA A 116 1.41 15.48 -15.66
C ALA A 116 2.82 15.97 -16.03
N LEU A 117 3.55 16.53 -15.07
CA LEU A 117 4.87 17.10 -15.30
C LEU A 117 5.98 16.04 -15.33
N TYR A 118 5.92 15.04 -14.46
CA TYR A 118 7.01 14.09 -14.24
C TYR A 118 6.69 12.65 -14.64
N LEU A 119 5.44 12.21 -14.49
CA LEU A 119 5.04 10.82 -14.68
C LEU A 119 3.85 10.69 -15.64
N PRO A 120 3.95 11.17 -16.90
CA PRO A 120 2.80 11.29 -17.79
C PRO A 120 2.10 9.95 -18.09
N ALA A 121 2.83 8.82 -18.04
CA ALA A 121 2.25 7.48 -18.18
C ALA A 121 1.21 7.16 -17.09
N VAL A 122 1.39 7.73 -15.89
CA VAL A 122 0.54 7.51 -14.72
C VAL A 122 -0.77 8.30 -14.81
N GLN A 123 -0.79 9.41 -15.55
CA GLN A 123 -1.95 10.31 -15.64
C GLN A 123 -3.22 9.60 -16.13
N SER A 124 -3.09 8.71 -17.11
CA SER A 124 -4.23 7.94 -17.63
C SER A 124 -4.80 6.95 -16.60
N ILE A 125 -3.95 6.39 -15.73
CA ILE A 125 -4.35 5.46 -14.68
C ILE A 125 -5.04 6.21 -13.52
N LEU A 126 -4.53 7.40 -13.17
CA LEU A 126 -5.15 8.28 -12.16
C LEU A 126 -6.55 8.76 -12.55
N ALA A 127 -6.87 8.77 -13.85
CA ALA A 127 -8.19 9.16 -14.36
C ALA A 127 -9.20 8.00 -14.39
N LEU A 128 -8.81 6.78 -14.00
CA LEU A 128 -9.73 5.64 -13.95
C LEU A 128 -10.80 5.86 -12.87
N PRO A 129 -12.05 5.41 -13.09
CA PRO A 129 -13.15 5.61 -12.13
C PRO A 129 -12.88 5.03 -10.73
N ASP A 130 -12.11 3.94 -10.65
CA ASP A 130 -11.77 3.25 -9.40
C ASP A 130 -10.49 3.79 -8.74
N VAL A 131 -9.89 4.85 -9.29
CA VAL A 131 -8.73 5.54 -8.70
C VAL A 131 -9.17 6.90 -8.16
N HIS A 132 -8.97 7.10 -6.86
CA HIS A 132 -9.41 8.30 -6.15
C HIS A 132 -8.21 9.04 -5.58
N ILE A 133 -8.03 10.30 -6.00
CA ILE A 133 -6.98 11.18 -5.47
C ILE A 133 -7.54 11.94 -4.27
N VAL A 134 -6.79 11.94 -3.16
CA VAL A 134 -7.16 12.66 -1.94
C VAL A 134 -5.95 13.41 -1.39
N SER A 135 -6.06 14.74 -1.31
CA SER A 135 -5.18 15.52 -0.44
C SER A 135 -5.71 15.43 0.99
N ALA A 136 -5.01 14.67 1.83
CA ALA A 136 -5.37 14.52 3.24
C ALA A 136 -5.31 15.86 3.98
N ARG A 137 -4.28 16.66 3.66
CA ARG A 137 -4.11 18.01 4.21
C ARG A 137 -5.28 18.92 3.86
N SER A 138 -5.56 19.11 2.57
CA SER A 138 -6.61 20.05 2.15
C SER A 138 -7.99 19.60 2.62
N TRP A 139 -8.26 18.28 2.61
CA TRP A 139 -9.51 17.75 3.17
C TRP A 139 -9.63 18.02 4.67
N TYR A 140 -8.55 17.80 5.43
CA TYR A 140 -8.53 18.04 6.87
C TYR A 140 -8.71 19.52 7.19
N GLU A 141 -7.94 20.40 6.54
CA GLU A 141 -8.01 21.85 6.74
C GLU A 141 -9.41 22.39 6.42
N GLN A 142 -10.06 21.86 5.38
CA GLN A 142 -11.44 22.22 5.03
C GLN A 142 -12.46 21.72 6.08
N THR A 143 -12.22 20.56 6.70
CA THR A 143 -13.17 19.91 7.61
C THR A 143 -13.04 20.41 9.05
N TYR A 144 -11.80 20.60 9.52
CA TYR A 144 -11.48 20.89 10.92
C TYR A 144 -10.82 22.26 11.12
N GLY A 145 -10.47 22.97 10.04
CA GLY A 145 -9.72 24.23 10.09
C GLY A 145 -8.22 24.04 9.99
N LEU A 146 -7.48 25.16 9.91
CA LEU A 146 -6.02 25.15 9.76
C LEU A 146 -5.34 24.53 10.99
N GLY A 147 -4.45 23.56 10.76
CA GLY A 147 -3.67 22.91 11.80
C GLY A 147 -3.50 21.40 11.55
N GLY A 148 -3.09 20.68 12.60
CA GLY A 148 -2.74 19.27 12.50
C GLY A 148 -1.38 19.04 11.83
N ASP A 149 -1.02 17.78 11.70
CA ASP A 149 0.18 17.31 11.02
C ASP A 149 -0.16 16.19 10.01
N SER A 150 0.82 15.77 9.22
CA SER A 150 0.66 14.72 8.20
C SER A 150 0.02 13.45 8.78
N ALA A 151 0.44 13.04 9.99
CA ALA A 151 -0.10 11.87 10.67
C ALA A 151 -1.60 12.02 10.96
N THR A 152 -1.99 13.15 11.54
CA THR A 152 -3.39 13.45 11.85
C THR A 152 -4.24 13.52 10.59
N TRP A 153 -3.76 14.21 9.55
CA TRP A 153 -4.48 14.35 8.29
C TRP A 153 -4.75 12.99 7.64
N LYS A 154 -3.72 12.14 7.54
CA LYS A 154 -3.84 10.82 6.93
C LYS A 154 -4.68 9.88 7.79
N GLN A 155 -4.59 9.96 9.11
CA GLN A 155 -5.43 9.17 10.00
C GLN A 155 -6.93 9.43 9.75
N GLU A 156 -7.37 10.69 9.72
CA GLU A 156 -8.78 11.02 9.52
C GLU A 156 -9.28 10.59 8.12
N VAL A 157 -8.49 10.82 7.08
CA VAL A 157 -8.85 10.40 5.71
C VAL A 157 -8.92 8.88 5.59
N MET A 158 -7.96 8.14 6.12
CA MET A 158 -7.98 6.68 6.03
C MET A 158 -9.12 6.07 6.84
N GLN A 159 -9.48 6.64 8.01
CA GLN A 159 -10.69 6.25 8.74
C GLN A 159 -11.95 6.48 7.91
N LEU A 160 -12.05 7.62 7.22
CA LEU A 160 -13.19 7.93 6.36
C LEU A 160 -13.28 6.95 5.18
N ILE A 161 -12.15 6.66 4.53
CA ILE A 161 -12.07 5.70 3.41
C ILE A 161 -12.55 4.33 3.87
N ALA A 162 -11.99 3.81 4.98
CA ALA A 162 -12.37 2.50 5.50
C ALA A 162 -13.85 2.43 5.88
N ARG A 163 -14.38 3.44 6.60
CA ARG A 163 -15.80 3.50 6.97
C ARG A 163 -16.73 3.51 5.75
N LYS A 164 -16.37 4.26 4.70
CA LYS A 164 -17.20 4.36 3.48
C LYS A 164 -17.14 3.10 2.63
N CYS A 165 -15.94 2.57 2.39
CA CYS A 165 -15.76 1.42 1.50
C CYS A 165 -16.25 0.11 2.14
N PHE A 166 -16.17 0.00 3.47
CA PHE A 166 -16.65 -1.16 4.20
C PHE A 166 -17.97 -0.89 4.94
N ALA A 167 -18.74 0.12 4.52
CA ALA A 167 -19.99 0.52 5.16
C ALA A 167 -21.01 -0.63 5.27
N ALA A 168 -21.09 -1.51 4.26
CA ALA A 168 -21.95 -2.70 4.29
C ALA A 168 -21.51 -3.74 5.35
N ALA A 169 -20.22 -3.78 5.69
CA ALA A 169 -19.68 -4.59 6.79
C ALA A 169 -19.90 -3.93 8.16
N ALA A 170 -19.89 -2.59 8.20
CA ALA A 170 -20.09 -1.80 9.42
C ALA A 170 -21.58 -1.69 9.83
N SER A 171 -22.52 -1.75 8.88
CA SER A 171 -23.97 -1.63 9.13
C SER A 171 -24.64 -2.92 9.60
N GLN A 172 -23.89 -4.03 9.72
CA GLN A 172 -24.36 -5.28 10.31
C GLN A 172 -24.20 -5.35 11.85
N GLU A 173 -23.78 -4.28 12.50
CA GLU A 173 -23.77 -4.17 13.97
C GLU A 173 -25.06 -3.52 14.48
N THR A 174 -26.10 -4.33 14.71
CA THR A 174 -27.31 -3.87 15.42
C THR A 174 -27.25 -4.35 16.87
N VAL A 175 -27.16 -3.42 17.82
CA VAL A 175 -27.27 -3.75 19.25
C VAL A 175 -28.74 -3.98 19.57
N VAL A 176 -29.13 -5.24 19.81
CA VAL A 176 -30.46 -5.58 20.33
C VAL A 176 -30.28 -6.22 21.71
N ASN A 177 -30.81 -5.57 22.75
CA ASN A 177 -30.84 -6.07 24.13
C ASN A 177 -29.47 -6.42 24.75
N GLY A 178 -28.43 -5.61 24.52
CA GLY A 178 -27.11 -5.80 25.15
C GLY A 178 -26.34 -7.02 24.65
N ALA A 179 -26.89 -7.77 23.70
CA ALA A 179 -26.20 -8.82 22.96
C ALA A 179 -25.98 -8.35 21.51
N ARG A 180 -24.76 -8.51 21.01
CA ARG A 180 -24.40 -8.19 19.62
C ARG A 180 -25.18 -9.09 18.68
N ALA A 181 -26.16 -8.56 17.96
CA ALA A 181 -26.95 -9.31 16.99
C ALA A 181 -26.65 -8.81 15.57
N TYR A 182 -26.28 -9.73 14.68
CA TYR A 182 -25.94 -9.42 13.29
C TYR A 182 -27.19 -9.45 12.42
N SER A 183 -27.54 -8.33 11.76
CA SER A 183 -28.60 -8.30 10.75
C SER A 183 -28.05 -8.87 9.43
N ARG A 184 -28.74 -9.87 8.89
CA ARG A 184 -28.16 -10.87 7.97
C ARG A 184 -28.55 -10.60 6.52
N ASP A 185 -27.56 -10.37 5.66
CA ASP A 185 -27.69 -10.70 4.24
C ASP A 185 -27.45 -12.23 4.09
N PRO A 186 -28.45 -13.02 3.66
CA PRO A 186 -28.32 -14.47 3.51
C PRO A 186 -27.35 -14.90 2.39
N THR A 187 -26.84 -13.97 1.57
CA THR A 187 -25.97 -14.27 0.41
C THR A 187 -24.48 -13.98 0.65
N ALA A 188 -24.12 -13.24 1.71
CA ALA A 188 -22.73 -12.92 2.02
C ALA A 188 -21.98 -14.14 2.62
N PRO A 189 -20.77 -14.51 2.13
CA PRO A 189 -19.99 -15.60 2.71
C PRO A 189 -19.73 -15.35 4.20
N GLN A 190 -20.14 -16.30 5.04
CA GLN A 190 -20.17 -16.18 6.50
C GLN A 190 -18.81 -15.84 7.14
N ASP A 191 -17.68 -16.07 6.45
CA ASP A 191 -16.30 -16.01 7.00
C ASP A 191 -15.34 -15.07 6.23
N ALA A 192 -15.84 -14.21 5.33
CA ALA A 192 -14.98 -13.30 4.59
C ALA A 192 -14.44 -12.14 5.46
N TYR A 193 -13.12 -11.94 5.47
CA TYR A 193 -12.46 -10.72 5.93
C TYR A 193 -12.21 -9.77 4.75
N PHE A 194 -12.20 -8.46 5.02
CA PHE A 194 -11.75 -7.41 4.11
C PHE A 194 -10.26 -7.12 4.29
N ASN A 195 -9.64 -6.54 3.28
CA ASN A 195 -8.26 -6.10 3.32
C ASN A 195 -8.22 -4.58 3.16
N PHE A 196 -7.59 -3.89 4.12
CA PHE A 196 -7.20 -2.50 3.96
C PHE A 196 -5.69 -2.45 3.83
N LEU A 197 -5.22 -2.23 2.60
CA LEU A 197 -3.81 -2.26 2.24
C LEU A 197 -3.29 -0.83 2.11
N SER A 198 -2.25 -0.47 2.86
CA SER A 198 -1.60 0.84 2.84
C SER A 198 -0.12 0.70 2.48
N ILE A 199 0.32 1.47 1.48
CA ILE A 199 1.69 1.48 0.96
C ILE A 199 2.18 2.92 0.96
N GLY A 200 3.26 3.20 1.68
CA GLY A 200 3.80 4.56 1.85
C GLY A 200 5.19 4.53 2.47
N ASP A 201 5.95 5.61 2.38
CA ASP A 201 7.31 5.69 2.91
C ASP A 201 7.37 6.08 4.38
N SER A 202 6.34 6.71 4.93
CA SER A 202 6.35 7.19 6.31
C SER A 202 5.63 6.24 7.28
N MET A 203 5.78 6.51 8.57
CA MET A 203 4.99 5.84 9.61
C MET A 203 3.53 6.32 9.64
N ALA A 204 3.23 7.50 9.09
CA ALA A 204 1.89 8.06 9.11
C ALA A 204 0.88 7.17 8.35
N GLU A 205 1.23 6.66 7.17
CA GLU A 205 0.34 5.82 6.37
C GLU A 205 0.13 4.45 7.01
N ARG A 206 1.19 3.92 7.64
CA ARG A 206 1.13 2.66 8.38
C ARG A 206 0.19 2.80 9.57
N ASP A 207 0.40 3.80 10.42
CA ASP A 207 -0.34 3.97 11.66
C ASP A 207 -1.80 4.36 11.38
N ALA A 208 -2.04 5.19 10.36
CA ALA A 208 -3.38 5.53 9.87
C ALA A 208 -4.16 4.28 9.38
N CYS A 209 -3.49 3.35 8.70
CA CYS A 209 -4.12 2.09 8.27
C CYS A 209 -4.56 1.24 9.46
N TYR A 210 -3.71 1.09 10.48
CA TYR A 210 -4.04 0.36 11.70
C TYR A 210 -5.19 1.02 12.47
N ALA A 211 -5.18 2.36 12.60
CA ALA A 211 -6.25 3.10 13.24
C ALA A 211 -7.59 2.98 12.48
N ALA A 212 -7.54 2.97 11.14
CA ALA A 212 -8.74 2.86 10.31
C ALA A 212 -9.46 1.53 10.51
N VAL A 213 -8.75 0.40 10.53
CA VAL A 213 -9.38 -0.92 10.65
C VAL A 213 -9.95 -1.20 12.04
N GLN A 214 -9.48 -0.51 13.10
CA GLN A 214 -10.05 -0.65 14.44
C GLN A 214 -11.54 -0.28 14.50
N ASN A 215 -11.99 0.56 13.56
CA ASN A 215 -13.37 1.04 13.48
C ASN A 215 -14.21 0.27 12.45
N VAL A 216 -13.66 -0.79 11.84
CA VAL A 216 -14.33 -1.57 10.82
C VAL A 216 -14.15 -3.07 11.11
N SER A 217 -15.25 -3.71 11.49
CA SER A 217 -15.28 -5.14 11.78
C SER A 217 -14.79 -6.00 10.61
N ARG A 218 -14.09 -7.09 10.94
CA ARG A 218 -13.62 -8.12 9.99
C ARG A 218 -12.70 -7.58 8.88
N THR A 219 -11.83 -6.63 9.21
CA THR A 219 -10.87 -6.05 8.26
C THR A 219 -9.44 -6.28 8.73
N PHE A 220 -8.58 -6.80 7.86
CA PHE A 220 -7.15 -6.89 8.12
C PHE A 220 -6.45 -5.59 7.72
N ALA A 221 -5.57 -5.09 8.59
CA ALA A 221 -4.60 -4.07 8.23
C ALA A 221 -3.40 -4.73 7.56
N LYS A 222 -3.05 -4.25 6.37
CA LYS A 222 -1.88 -4.68 5.63
C LYS A 222 -1.06 -3.46 5.28
N THR A 223 0.19 -3.42 5.70
CA THR A 223 1.06 -2.26 5.51
C THR A 223 2.37 -2.69 4.85
N LEU A 224 2.84 -1.88 3.91
CA LEU A 224 4.19 -1.97 3.37
C LEU A 224 4.83 -0.58 3.44
N LYS A 225 5.74 -0.43 4.39
CA LYS A 225 6.46 0.82 4.65
C LYS A 225 7.75 0.87 3.82
N PHE A 226 7.84 1.84 2.92
CA PHE A 226 9.01 2.12 2.09
C PHE A 226 10.11 2.86 2.89
N VAL A 227 11.32 2.93 2.35
CA VAL A 227 12.39 3.76 2.92
C VAL A 227 12.07 5.24 2.68
N GLU A 228 12.27 6.06 3.71
CA GLU A 228 12.04 7.51 3.64
C GLU A 228 13.11 8.21 2.79
N HIS A 229 12.70 9.24 2.07
CA HIS A 229 13.54 10.03 1.17
C HIS A 229 14.36 9.14 0.21
N PRO A 230 13.69 8.29 -0.58
CA PRO A 230 14.37 7.41 -1.51
C PRO A 230 15.01 8.20 -2.65
N ASN A 231 16.13 7.70 -3.15
CA ASN A 231 16.62 8.09 -4.47
C ASN A 231 15.77 7.44 -5.58
N ALA A 232 15.96 7.87 -6.83
CA ALA A 232 15.18 7.38 -7.96
C ALA A 232 15.24 5.85 -8.16
N GLU A 233 16.40 5.23 -7.92
CA GLU A 233 16.58 3.78 -8.02
C GLU A 233 15.84 3.05 -6.89
N GLU A 234 15.90 3.57 -5.66
CA GLU A 234 15.13 3.03 -4.53
C GLU A 234 13.61 3.12 -4.78
N VAL A 235 13.09 4.21 -5.38
CA VAL A 235 11.67 4.28 -5.77
C VAL A 235 11.32 3.17 -6.75
N LEU A 236 12.13 2.99 -7.79
CA LEU A 236 11.91 1.95 -8.80
C LEU A 236 11.88 0.55 -8.18
N GLN A 237 12.89 0.20 -7.38
CA GLN A 237 12.99 -1.09 -6.72
C GLN A 237 11.78 -1.37 -5.81
N GLN A 238 11.36 -0.38 -5.02
CA GLN A 238 10.24 -0.55 -4.08
C GLN A 238 8.90 -0.71 -4.81
N VAL A 239 8.68 0.05 -5.88
CA VAL A 239 7.47 -0.08 -6.73
C VAL A 239 7.44 -1.44 -7.41
N GLU A 240 8.58 -1.93 -7.92
CA GLU A 240 8.68 -3.25 -8.56
C GLU A 240 8.45 -4.39 -7.58
N LEU A 241 9.09 -4.37 -6.41
CA LEU A 241 8.85 -5.35 -5.34
C LEU A 241 7.40 -5.38 -4.90
N THR A 242 6.78 -4.20 -4.80
CA THR A 242 5.36 -4.09 -4.44
C THR A 242 4.49 -4.68 -5.52
N HIS A 243 4.77 -4.40 -6.80
CA HIS A 243 4.05 -5.00 -7.91
C HIS A 243 4.14 -6.53 -7.87
N ASP A 244 5.32 -7.10 -7.66
CA ASP A 244 5.53 -8.54 -7.72
C ASP A 244 4.92 -9.28 -6.52
N SER A 245 5.00 -8.69 -5.33
CA SER A 245 4.39 -9.25 -4.12
C SER A 245 2.89 -8.92 -3.95
N PHE A 246 2.33 -8.04 -4.80
CA PHE A 246 0.98 -7.47 -4.60
C PHE A 246 -0.12 -8.51 -4.38
N GLU A 247 -0.14 -9.57 -5.21
CA GLU A 247 -1.14 -10.63 -5.12
C GLU A 247 -1.05 -11.39 -3.78
N GLN A 248 0.17 -11.66 -3.33
CA GLN A 248 0.43 -12.34 -2.07
C GLN A 248 0.01 -11.46 -0.88
N MET A 249 0.30 -10.16 -0.96
CA MET A 249 -0.15 -9.19 0.03
C MET A 249 -1.68 -9.17 0.12
N CYS A 250 -2.38 -9.04 -1.00
CA CYS A 250 -3.85 -9.07 -1.02
C CYS A 250 -4.42 -10.41 -0.51
N GLY A 251 -3.79 -11.54 -0.87
CA GLY A 251 -4.22 -12.88 -0.51
C GLY A 251 -3.87 -13.35 0.91
N TRP A 252 -2.98 -12.65 1.61
CA TRP A 252 -2.58 -13.00 2.98
C TRP A 252 -3.78 -13.03 3.93
N ASP A 253 -3.98 -14.11 4.68
CA ASP A 253 -5.21 -14.34 5.47
C ASP A 253 -5.12 -13.79 6.91
N ASN A 254 -4.31 -12.75 7.12
CA ASN A 254 -4.13 -12.08 8.41
C ASN A 254 -3.73 -10.61 8.22
N ASN A 255 -3.49 -9.90 9.33
CA ASN A 255 -2.75 -8.65 9.32
C ASN A 255 -1.34 -8.87 8.76
N LEU A 256 -0.80 -7.84 8.12
CA LEU A 256 0.54 -7.84 7.53
C LEU A 256 1.22 -6.50 7.84
N ASP A 257 2.45 -6.52 8.36
CA ASP A 257 3.25 -5.31 8.60
C ASP A 257 4.66 -5.51 8.07
N LEU A 258 4.88 -5.05 6.84
CA LEU A 258 6.17 -5.13 6.18
C LEU A 258 6.85 -3.76 6.19
N ARG A 259 8.17 -3.76 6.36
CA ARG A 259 9.00 -2.56 6.27
C ARG A 259 10.24 -2.88 5.45
N LEU A 260 10.46 -2.09 4.41
CA LEU A 260 11.67 -2.17 3.61
C LEU A 260 12.79 -1.39 4.30
N SER A 261 13.99 -1.95 4.23
CA SER A 261 15.21 -1.31 4.69
C SER A 261 16.16 -1.10 3.52
N ARG A 262 17.02 -0.07 3.61
CA ARG A 262 18.05 0.18 2.59
C ARG A 262 19.02 -1.00 2.42
N ALA A 263 19.27 -1.77 3.49
CA ALA A 263 20.08 -2.99 3.42
C ALA A 263 19.46 -4.03 2.47
N GLN A 264 18.16 -4.29 2.60
CA GLN A 264 17.43 -5.20 1.70
C GLN A 264 17.41 -4.68 0.26
N LEU A 265 17.23 -3.37 0.06
CA LEU A 265 17.29 -2.78 -1.29
C LEU A 265 18.69 -2.90 -1.92
N ALA A 266 19.75 -2.78 -1.12
CA ALA A 266 21.13 -2.95 -1.58
C ALA A 266 21.43 -4.42 -1.96
N GLU A 267 20.93 -5.39 -1.21
CA GLU A 267 21.05 -6.82 -1.52
C GLU A 267 20.40 -7.17 -2.87
N LEU A 268 19.26 -6.55 -3.18
CA LEU A 268 18.58 -6.73 -4.47
C LEU A 268 19.38 -6.20 -5.66
N ARG A 269 20.17 -5.12 -5.48
CA ARG A 269 21.07 -4.61 -6.54
C ARG A 269 22.19 -5.59 -6.89
N GLY A 270 22.62 -6.39 -5.91
CA GLY A 270 23.70 -7.36 -6.08
C GLY A 270 23.27 -8.71 -6.67
N SER A 271 21.97 -8.92 -6.86
CA SER A 271 21.44 -10.16 -7.44
C SER A 271 21.42 -10.06 -8.96
N PRO A 272 22.11 -10.95 -9.70
CA PRO A 272 21.96 -10.99 -11.15
C PRO A 272 20.54 -11.44 -11.50
N ILE A 273 19.85 -10.65 -12.33
CA ILE A 273 18.55 -10.97 -12.95
C ILE A 273 18.75 -12.10 -13.98
#